data_AF-A0A5P2B3V8-F1
#
_entry.id   AF-A0A5P2B3V8-F1
#
_cell.length_a   1.000
_cell.length_b   1.000
_cell.length_c   1.000
_cell.angle_alpha   90.00
_cell.angle_beta   90.00
_cell.angle_gamma   90.00
#
_symmetry.space_group_name_H-M   'P 1'
#
loop_
_entity.id
_entity.type
_entity.pdbx_description
1 polymer ?
#
loop_
_entity_poly.entity_id
_entity_poly.type
_entity_poly.pdbx_seq_one_letter_code
_entity_poly.pdbx_strand_id
1 'polypeptide(L)'
;MAGLIRRVWREVYAALQAYGAIYVSPAQPAEETVRPAGETARPAPGPRHGGPPAGHPERLCPEVALTPVERALNRQLETGS
;
A
#
# COMPACT_ATOMS: atom_id res chain seq x y z
N MET A 1 -28.42 17.96 -7.91
CA MET A 1 -28.20 17.79 -6.45
C MET A 1 -27.03 16.87 -6.13
N ALA A 2 -27.03 15.61 -6.58
CA ALA A 2 -25.97 14.63 -6.29
C ALA A 2 -24.54 15.08 -6.69
N GLY A 3 -24.38 15.78 -7.82
CA GLY A 3 -23.08 16.29 -8.26
C GLY A 3 -22.49 17.43 -7.40
N LEU A 4 -23.35 18.28 -6.84
CA LEU A 4 -22.95 19.34 -5.91
C LEU A 4 -22.50 18.74 -4.58
N ILE A 5 -23.27 17.79 -4.06
CA ILE A 5 -22.95 17.03 -2.85
C ILE A 5 -21.57 16.35 -3.02
N ARG A 6 -21.33 15.69 -4.16
CA ARG A 6 -20.05 15.03 -4.44
C ARG A 6 -18.86 15.99 -4.48
N ARG A 7 -19.04 17.19 -5.03
CA ARG A 7 -17.99 18.22 -5.05
C ARG A 7 -17.65 18.70 -3.65
N VAL A 8 -18.66 19.00 -2.81
CA VAL A 8 -18.45 19.44 -1.43
C VAL A 8 -17.71 18.36 -0.62
N TRP A 9 -18.12 17.10 -0.73
CA TRP A 9 -17.43 16.00 -0.05
C TRP A 9 -15.97 15.86 -0.46
N ARG A 10 -15.66 16.07 -1.75
CA ARG A 10 -14.29 16.02 -2.24
C ARG A 10 -13.42 17.12 -1.61
N GLU A 11 -13.91 18.36 -1.55
CA GLU A 11 -13.15 19.47 -0.97
C GLU A 11 -12.94 19.29 0.55
N VAL A 12 -13.97 18.79 1.26
CA VAL A 12 -13.86 18.45 2.69
C VAL A 12 -12.79 17.39 2.91
N TYR A 13 -12.79 16.33 2.10
CA TYR A 13 -11.81 15.25 2.22
C TYR A 13 -10.39 15.72 1.89
N ALA A 14 -10.24 16.62 0.91
CA ALA A 14 -8.95 17.25 0.59
C ALA A 14 -8.42 18.11 1.75
N ALA A 15 -9.29 18.89 2.41
CA ALA A 15 -8.91 19.68 3.57
C ALA A 15 -8.51 18.81 4.77
N LEU A 16 -9.23 17.71 5.02
CA LEU A 16 -8.91 16.73 6.06
C LEU A 16 -7.57 16.04 5.81
N GLN A 17 -7.28 15.67 4.56
CA GLN A 17 -5.97 15.12 4.18
C GLN A 17 -4.85 16.13 4.38
N ALA A 18 -5.03 17.39 3.98
CA ALA A 18 -4.03 18.45 4.18
C ALA A 18 -3.78 18.74 5.66
N TYR A 19 -4.80 18.57 6.51
CA TYR A 19 -4.69 18.65 7.97
C TYR A 19 -3.97 17.42 8.59
N GLY A 20 -3.77 16.35 7.82
CA GLY A 20 -3.13 15.12 8.28
C GLY A 20 -4.09 14.07 8.86
N ALA A 21 -5.41 14.25 8.68
CA ALA A 21 -6.39 13.23 9.06
C ALA A 21 -6.56 12.20 7.93
N ILE A 22 -6.08 10.99 8.15
CA ILE A 22 -6.23 9.86 7.21
C ILE A 22 -7.39 8.98 7.71
N TYR A 23 -8.47 8.92 6.93
CA TYR A 23 -9.60 8.05 7.20
C TYR A 23 -9.47 6.78 6.35
N VAL A 24 -9.20 5.65 7.01
CA VAL A 24 -9.21 4.33 6.38
C VAL A 24 -10.66 3.83 6.39
N SER A 25 -11.27 3.68 5.21
CA SER A 25 -12.52 2.95 5.12
C SER A 25 -12.25 1.48 5.48
N PRO A 26 -13.12 0.81 6.26
CA PRO A 26 -13.02 -0.64 6.39
C PRO A 26 -13.04 -1.23 4.97
N ALA A 27 -12.08 -2.10 4.68
CA ALA A 27 -12.02 -2.82 3.42
C ALA A 27 -13.38 -3.51 3.23
N GLN A 28 -14.03 -3.25 2.10
CA GLN A 28 -15.16 -4.08 1.73
C GLN A 28 -14.64 -5.51 1.58
N PRO A 29 -15.29 -6.53 2.17
CA PRO A 29 -14.92 -7.91 1.90
C PRO A 29 -14.99 -8.07 0.39
N ALA A 30 -13.87 -8.49 -0.21
CA ALA A 30 -13.82 -8.78 -1.63
C ALA A 30 -14.92 -9.82 -1.89
N GLU A 31 -15.94 -9.47 -2.68
CA GLU A 31 -16.88 -10.46 -3.18
C GLU A 31 -16.07 -11.47 -3.98
N GLU A 32 -15.91 -12.65 -3.39
CA GLU A 32 -15.21 -13.79 -3.96
C GLU A 32 -16.00 -14.22 -5.20
N THR A 33 -15.60 -13.69 -6.35
CA THR A 33 -16.06 -14.16 -7.65
C THR A 33 -15.47 -15.55 -7.82
N VAL A 34 -16.25 -16.57 -7.49
CA VAL A 34 -15.92 -17.99 -7.69
C VAL A 34 -15.66 -18.22 -9.18
N ARG A 35 -14.38 -18.17 -9.57
CA ARG A 35 -13.91 -18.70 -10.86
C ARG A 35 -13.92 -20.23 -10.78
N PRO A 36 -14.33 -20.94 -11.85
CA PRO A 36 -14.40 -22.39 -11.82
C PRO A 36 -13.02 -23.00 -11.54
N ALA A 37 -13.01 -23.95 -10.60
CA ALA A 37 -11.85 -24.73 -10.19
C ALA A 37 -11.29 -25.51 -11.38
N GLY A 38 -10.14 -25.07 -11.91
CA GLY A 38 -9.53 -25.75 -13.06
C GLY A 38 -8.26 -25.11 -13.61
N GLU A 39 -7.98 -23.85 -13.32
CA GLU A 39 -6.69 -23.24 -13.66
C GLU A 39 -6.01 -22.78 -12.38
N THR A 40 -5.01 -23.54 -11.95
CA THR A 40 -3.96 -23.07 -11.06
C THR A 40 -3.22 -21.93 -11.77
N ALA A 41 -3.80 -20.74 -11.73
CA ALA A 41 -3.13 -19.50 -12.04
C ALA A 41 -2.05 -19.32 -10.97
N ARG A 42 -0.86 -19.85 -11.25
CA ARG A 42 0.37 -19.42 -10.57
C ARG A 42 0.34 -17.90 -10.59
N PRO A 43 0.39 -17.21 -9.43
CA PRO A 43 0.40 -15.76 -9.43
C PRO A 43 1.58 -15.34 -10.31
N ALA A 44 1.28 -14.56 -11.36
CA ALA A 44 2.33 -13.90 -12.11
C ALA A 44 3.17 -13.14 -11.07
N PRO A 45 4.51 -13.23 -11.09
CA PRO A 45 5.33 -12.46 -10.17
C PRO A 45 4.96 -11.00 -10.40
N GLY A 46 4.21 -10.42 -9.46
CA GLY A 46 3.87 -9.01 -9.49
C GLY A 46 5.16 -8.21 -9.60
N PRO A 47 5.12 -6.99 -10.16
CA PRO A 47 6.30 -6.14 -10.17
C PRO A 47 6.80 -6.05 -8.74
N ARG A 48 7.99 -6.61 -8.50
CA ARG A 48 8.72 -6.46 -7.24
C ARG A 48 8.61 -4.99 -6.91
N HIS A 49 7.97 -4.66 -5.80
CA HIS A 49 7.83 -3.28 -5.39
C HIS A 49 9.26 -2.75 -5.33
N GLY A 50 9.61 -1.95 -6.34
CA GLY A 50 10.97 -1.48 -6.51
C GLY A 50 11.32 -0.80 -5.21
N GLY A 51 12.49 -1.14 -4.67
CA GLY A 51 12.97 -0.55 -3.43
C GLY A 51 12.83 0.99 -3.46
N PRO A 52 12.86 1.62 -2.29
CA PRO A 52 12.46 3.01 -2.10
C PRO A 52 13.03 3.97 -3.16
N PRO A 53 12.33 5.06 -3.52
CA PRO A 53 12.74 5.97 -4.58
C PRO A 53 14.14 6.54 -4.35
N ALA A 54 14.83 6.98 -5.42
CA ALA A 54 16.24 7.40 -5.35
C ALA A 54 16.56 8.52 -4.33
N GLY A 55 15.57 9.34 -3.94
CA GLY A 55 15.70 10.36 -2.91
C GLY A 55 15.33 9.90 -1.49
N HIS A 56 15.05 8.62 -1.27
CA HIS A 56 14.70 8.10 0.06
C HIS A 56 15.93 8.12 0.97
N PRO A 57 15.84 8.58 2.23
CA PRO A 57 16.97 8.65 3.14
C PRO A 57 17.68 7.29 3.32
N GLU A 58 16.94 6.18 3.24
CA GLU A 58 17.48 4.83 3.30
C GLU A 58 18.42 4.49 2.12
N ARG A 59 18.25 5.14 0.95
CA ARG A 59 19.16 5.00 -0.19
C ARG A 59 20.38 5.92 -0.13
N LEU A 60 20.28 7.02 0.62
CA LEU A 60 21.37 7.97 0.79
C LEU A 60 22.43 7.48 1.79
N CYS A 61 22.07 6.52 2.64
CA CYS A 61 22.91 5.96 3.69
C CYS A 61 23.06 4.43 3.59
N PRO A 62 23.54 3.87 2.47
CA PRO A 62 23.67 2.41 2.30
C PRO A 62 24.69 1.77 3.26
N GLU A 63 25.63 2.57 3.76
CA GLU A 63 26.68 2.13 4.70
C GLU A 63 26.21 2.07 6.16
N VAL A 64 25.02 2.61 6.45
CA VAL A 64 24.46 2.56 7.80
C VAL A 64 23.86 1.18 8.01
N ALA A 65 24.50 0.39 8.88
CA ALA A 65 24.01 -0.93 9.22
C ALA A 65 22.59 -0.85 9.81
N LEU A 66 21.68 -1.65 9.25
CA LEU A 66 20.33 -1.80 9.77
C LEU A 66 20.35 -2.22 11.24
N THR A 67 19.50 -1.57 12.03
CA THR A 67 19.26 -1.95 13.42
C THR A 67 18.71 -3.39 13.49
N PRO A 68 18.82 -4.06 14.66
CA PRO A 68 18.30 -5.41 14.81
C PRO A 68 16.81 -5.55 14.46
N VAL A 69 16.00 -4.53 14.77
CA VAL A 69 14.55 -4.50 14.49
C VAL A 69 14.28 -4.39 12.99
N GLU A 70 14.97 -3.49 12.30
CA GLU A 70 14.84 -3.33 10.85
C GLU A 70 15.26 -4.59 10.09
N ARG A 71 16.33 -5.27 10.56
CA ARG A 71 16.72 -6.57 10.01
C ARG A 71 15.65 -7.64 10.19
N ALA A 72 14.97 -7.66 11.33
CA ALA A 72 13.89 -8.61 11.58
C ALA A 72 12.69 -8.37 10.65
N LEU A 73 12.29 -7.10 10.49
CA LEU A 73 11.24 -6.69 9.56
C LEU A 73 11.59 -7.01 8.10
N ASN A 74 12.83 -6.73 7.68
CA ASN A 74 13.26 -7.02 6.30
C ASN A 74 13.19 -8.52 6.00
N ARG A 75 13.59 -9.39 6.94
CA ARG A 75 13.42 -10.85 6.79
C ARG A 75 11.97 -11.27 6.68
N GLN A 76 11.06 -10.63 7.43
CA GLN A 76 9.62 -10.92 7.33
C GLN A 76 9.06 -10.55 5.96
N LEU A 77 9.50 -9.42 5.40
CA LEU A 77 9.12 -8.99 4.05
C LEU A 77 9.70 -9.89 2.96
N GLU A 78 10.93 -10.39 3.14
CA GLU A 78 11.57 -11.33 2.20
C GLU A 78 10.93 -12.73 2.24
N THR A 79 10.40 -13.15 3.39
CA THR A 79 9.82 -14.49 3.58
C THR A 79 8.30 -14.52 3.35
N GLY A 80 7.63 -13.36 3.35
CA GLY A 80 6.20 -13.21 3.12
C GLY A 80 5.88 -12.82 1.68
N SER A 81 6.00 -13.76 0.73
CA SER A 81 5.45 -13.64 -0.63
C SER A 81 5.00 -14.99 -1.17
#